data_AF-A0A517NG85-F1
#
_entry.id   AF-A0A517NG85-F1
#
_cell.length_a   1.000
_cell.length_b   1.000
_cell.length_c   1.000
_cell.angle_alpha   90.00
_cell.angle_beta   90.00
_cell.angle_gamma   90.00
#
_symmetry.space_group_name_H-M   'P 1'
#
loop_
_entity.id
_entity.type
_entity.pdbx_description
1 polymer ?
#
loop_
_entity_poly.entity_id
_entity_poly.type
_entity_poly.pdbx_seq_one_letter_code
_entity_poly.pdbx_strand_id
1 'polypeptide(L)'
;MPVDRVPLLARRLDLVHRDAVPSWAVPIGAVGQTQVNLSYGVFVASSIVLTAVLIAQGQPGNADLPRAAMIGSAFWVAGWIAQLLCHTSLAWWMGLSVPSITLGLAGVESAPRRWPAMQTLVITAGTIASLVVMSAAFRWIGGGFQMPSLSPVSTPPVEIAHGMGTLPSLGMKSADALWRSAAWLCGLQVIWQLIPLPRSLGRQSVAALLAISSPRLELETRIRLLRQLLIVFAMLTLGLAMWVLSGESGQQFPRWPLLFGISVLLWLSSHRPDVRMLLVGMTTPHAGATTGSHDDGPQPVGVVKRYRQRSQDRKRIERLKAVMDNERTEAIDAARLDEVLERLHDGGQASLSDEDRAILARVSQQLRKNRLNPS
;
A
#
# COMPACT_ATOMS: atom_id res chain seq x y z
N MET A 1 5.31 -17.77 -43.40
CA MET A 1 4.68 -17.31 -42.13
C MET A 1 5.39 -16.05 -41.69
N PRO A 2 4.72 -14.89 -41.60
CA PRO A 2 5.37 -13.67 -41.13
C PRO A 2 5.57 -13.78 -39.63
N VAL A 3 6.82 -13.66 -39.19
CA VAL A 3 7.16 -13.49 -37.78
C VAL A 3 6.70 -12.09 -37.39
N ASP A 4 5.63 -11.99 -36.61
CA ASP A 4 5.20 -10.74 -35.98
C ASP A 4 6.33 -10.22 -35.09
N ARG A 5 7.18 -9.37 -35.67
CA ARG A 5 8.14 -8.57 -34.92
C ARG A 5 7.34 -7.58 -34.08
N VAL A 6 6.93 -8.00 -32.89
CA VAL A 6 6.52 -7.06 -31.85
C VAL A 6 7.62 -6.00 -31.76
N PRO A 7 7.34 -4.71 -32.02
CA PRO A 7 8.37 -3.72 -32.18
C PRO A 7 9.16 -3.61 -30.88
N LEU A 8 10.45 -3.93 -30.93
CA LEU A 8 11.40 -3.86 -29.80
C LEU A 8 11.39 -2.50 -29.09
N LEU A 9 10.92 -1.45 -29.77
CA LEU A 9 10.65 -0.12 -29.23
C LEU A 9 9.61 -0.11 -28.10
N ALA A 10 8.54 -0.89 -28.19
CA ALA A 10 7.52 -0.98 -27.14
C ALA A 10 8.09 -1.61 -25.85
N ARG A 11 8.95 -2.62 -25.98
CA ARG A 11 9.62 -3.29 -24.85
C ARG A 11 10.65 -2.38 -24.17
N ARG A 12 11.37 -1.53 -24.95
CA ARG A 12 12.30 -0.53 -24.39
C ARG A 12 11.58 0.60 -23.65
N LEU A 13 10.43 1.08 -24.13
CA LEU A 13 9.66 2.12 -23.45
C LEU A 13 9.10 1.66 -22.10
N ASP A 14 8.65 0.40 -22.00
CA ASP A 14 8.16 -0.16 -20.73
C ASP A 14 9.27 -0.38 -19.68
N LEU A 15 10.53 -0.59 -20.10
CA LEU A 15 11.69 -0.69 -19.20
C LEU A 15 12.20 0.68 -18.74
N VAL A 16 12.29 1.66 -19.65
CA VAL A 16 12.78 3.01 -19.31
C VAL A 16 11.81 3.75 -18.37
N HIS A 17 10.51 3.45 -18.43
CA HIS A 17 9.52 4.08 -17.53
C HIS A 17 9.45 3.44 -16.13
N ARG A 18 10.07 2.26 -15.92
CA ARG A 18 10.06 1.60 -14.61
C ARG A 18 11.02 2.24 -13.59
N ASP A 19 12.09 2.89 -14.07
CA ASP A 19 13.19 3.36 -13.22
C ASP A 19 13.37 4.89 -13.20
N ALA A 20 12.56 5.64 -13.95
CA ALA A 20 12.65 7.09 -13.98
C ALA A 20 12.06 7.66 -12.68
N VAL A 21 12.94 8.10 -11.77
CA VAL A 21 12.58 8.92 -10.62
C VAL A 21 11.77 10.13 -11.13
N PRO A 22 10.60 10.43 -10.54
CA PRO A 22 9.83 11.57 -10.97
C PRO A 22 10.65 12.86 -10.84
N SER A 23 10.64 13.73 -11.86
CA SER A 23 11.41 14.99 -11.87
C SER A 23 11.09 15.96 -10.72
N TRP A 24 10.04 15.69 -9.95
CA TRP A 24 9.53 16.49 -8.85
C TRP A 24 9.72 15.83 -7.48
N ALA A 25 10.49 14.73 -7.42
CA ALA A 25 10.74 13.99 -6.19
C ALA A 25 12.21 13.56 -6.07
N VAL A 26 12.68 13.38 -4.84
CA VAL A 26 14.04 12.93 -4.50
C VAL A 26 13.96 11.50 -3.98
N PRO A 27 14.78 10.55 -4.47
CA PRO A 27 14.78 9.19 -3.96
C PRO A 27 15.41 9.18 -2.54
N ILE A 28 14.68 8.63 -1.56
CA ILE A 28 15.16 8.52 -0.17
C ILE A 28 15.78 7.15 0.08
N GLY A 29 15.22 6.10 -0.55
CA GLY A 29 15.65 4.73 -0.35
C GLY A 29 14.72 3.73 -1.01
N ALA A 30 14.85 2.46 -0.66
CA ALA A 30 13.99 1.39 -1.13
C ALA A 30 13.53 0.51 0.03
N VAL A 31 12.25 0.13 0.00
CA VAL A 31 11.67 -0.86 0.91
C VAL A 31 11.33 -2.10 0.07
N GLY A 32 12.18 -3.12 0.15
CA GLY A 32 12.10 -4.28 -0.74
C GLY A 32 12.34 -3.90 -2.20
N GLN A 33 11.35 -4.15 -3.07
CA GLN A 33 11.39 -3.76 -4.49
C GLN A 33 10.71 -2.40 -4.77
N THR A 34 10.27 -1.70 -3.74
CA THR A 34 9.58 -0.41 -3.87
C THR A 34 10.55 0.72 -3.57
N GLN A 35 10.88 1.54 -4.56
CA GLN A 35 11.61 2.79 -4.37
C GLN A 35 10.70 3.81 -3.67
N VAL A 36 11.18 4.44 -2.60
CA VAL A 36 10.47 5.48 -1.87
C VAL A 36 11.11 6.82 -2.20
N ASN A 37 10.29 7.73 -2.73
CA ASN A 37 10.68 9.08 -3.12
C ASN A 37 9.99 10.11 -2.20
N LEU A 38 10.60 11.26 -1.99
CA LEU A 38 10.02 12.42 -1.29
C LEU A 38 9.71 13.53 -2.29
N SER A 39 8.49 14.06 -2.27
CA SER A 39 8.12 15.21 -3.11
C SER A 39 8.88 16.47 -2.71
N TYR A 40 9.30 17.30 -3.68
CA TYR A 40 9.87 18.63 -3.37
C TYR A 40 8.94 19.52 -2.54
N GLY A 41 7.62 19.31 -2.65
CA GLY A 41 6.63 20.03 -1.85
C GLY A 41 6.79 19.81 -0.35
N VAL A 42 7.33 18.66 0.08
CA VAL A 42 7.63 18.39 1.49
C VAL A 42 8.74 19.31 1.99
N PHE A 43 9.83 19.43 1.24
CA PHE A 43 10.95 20.31 1.62
C PHE A 43 10.51 21.77 1.69
N VAL A 44 9.74 22.25 0.71
CA VAL A 44 9.18 23.60 0.71
C VAL A 44 8.30 23.84 1.93
N ALA A 45 7.39 22.90 2.25
CA ALA A 45 6.53 23.02 3.41
C ALA A 45 7.31 23.01 4.73
N SER A 46 8.31 22.12 4.87
CA SER A 46 9.20 22.08 6.03
C SER A 46 9.97 23.39 6.19
N SER A 47 10.47 23.98 5.11
CA SER A 47 11.15 25.29 5.15
C SER A 47 10.20 26.42 5.58
N ILE A 48 8.95 26.42 5.10
CA ILE A 48 7.94 27.41 5.52
C ILE A 48 7.63 27.26 7.02
N VAL A 49 7.39 26.03 7.49
CA VAL A 49 7.12 25.76 8.91
C VAL A 49 8.31 26.17 9.77
N LEU A 50 9.53 25.78 9.39
CA LEU A 50 10.74 26.16 10.12
C LEU A 50 10.90 27.68 10.19
N THR A 51 10.73 28.38 9.07
CA THR A 51 10.83 29.84 9.00
C THR A 51 9.77 30.50 9.89
N ALA A 52 8.52 30.03 9.83
CA ALA A 52 7.45 30.53 10.67
C ALA A 52 7.74 30.33 12.17
N VAL A 53 8.25 29.15 12.56
CA VAL A 53 8.67 28.85 13.93
C VAL A 53 9.80 29.78 14.38
N LEU A 54 10.82 29.98 13.55
CA LEU A 54 11.97 30.84 13.86
C LEU A 54 11.58 32.31 14.04
N ILE A 55 10.62 32.81 13.25
CA ILE A 55 10.11 34.18 13.37
C ILE A 55 9.23 34.32 14.62
N ALA A 56 8.35 33.34 14.88
CA ALA A 56 7.34 33.43 15.93
C ALA A 56 7.84 33.06 17.32
N GLN A 57 8.90 32.24 17.46
CA GLN A 57 9.41 31.78 18.76
C GLN A 57 9.89 32.91 19.69
N GLY A 58 10.28 34.07 19.12
CA GLY A 58 10.71 35.24 19.89
C GLY A 58 9.57 36.05 20.49
N GLN A 59 8.31 35.75 20.13
CA GLN A 59 7.14 36.47 20.64
C GLN A 59 6.69 35.91 22.01
N PRO A 60 6.17 36.78 22.91
CA PRO A 60 5.70 36.34 24.22
C PRO A 60 4.60 35.29 24.09
N GLY A 61 4.76 34.16 24.79
CA GLY A 61 3.81 33.03 24.76
C GLY A 61 4.16 31.91 23.78
N ASN A 62 5.12 32.12 22.86
CA ASN A 62 5.46 31.14 21.82
C ASN A 62 6.67 30.25 22.13
N ALA A 63 7.14 30.21 23.39
CA ALA A 63 8.31 29.40 23.78
C ALA A 63 8.13 27.89 23.52
N ASP A 64 6.89 27.39 23.54
CA ASP A 64 6.58 25.97 23.29
C ASP A 64 6.42 25.65 21.78
N LEU A 65 6.41 26.66 20.90
CA LEU A 65 6.14 26.51 19.47
C LEU A 65 7.12 25.56 18.75
N PRO A 66 8.45 25.59 18.99
CA PRO A 66 9.38 24.66 18.33
C PRO A 66 9.12 23.21 18.72
N ARG A 67 8.82 22.95 19.99
CA ARG A 67 8.47 21.60 20.48
C ARG A 67 7.15 21.13 19.85
N ALA A 68 6.15 22.01 19.80
CA ALA A 68 4.87 21.71 19.17
C ALA A 68 5.02 21.40 17.66
N ALA A 69 5.83 22.19 16.94
CA ALA A 69 6.11 21.95 15.53
C ALA A 69 6.86 20.63 15.30
N MET A 70 7.83 20.29 16.15
CA MET A 70 8.55 19.02 16.09
C MET A 70 7.62 17.83 16.32
N ILE A 71 6.80 17.87 17.38
CA ILE A 71 5.83 16.81 17.70
C ILE A 71 4.77 16.69 16.61
N GLY A 72 4.23 17.81 16.14
CA GLY A 72 3.27 17.83 15.02
C GLY A 72 3.85 17.22 13.75
N SER A 73 5.11 17.53 13.44
CA SER A 73 5.83 16.94 12.30
C SER A 73 6.02 15.43 12.49
N ALA A 74 6.34 14.97 13.71
CA ALA A 74 6.45 13.55 14.01
C ALA A 74 5.12 12.80 13.81
N PHE A 75 4.00 13.37 14.28
CA PHE A 75 2.67 12.80 14.02
C PHE A 75 2.29 12.79 12.54
N TRP A 76 2.65 13.84 11.81
CA TRP A 76 2.44 13.90 10.36
C TRP A 76 3.21 12.80 9.62
N VAL A 77 4.48 12.61 9.98
CA VAL A 77 5.33 11.53 9.43
C VAL A 77 4.81 10.15 9.81
N ALA A 78 4.32 9.97 11.04
CA ALA A 78 3.68 8.70 11.44
C ALA A 78 2.49 8.36 10.53
N GLY A 79 1.69 9.36 10.15
CA GLY A 79 0.64 9.19 9.15
C GLY A 79 1.15 8.77 7.77
N TRP A 80 2.25 9.35 7.30
CA TRP A 80 2.89 8.92 6.05
C TRP A 80 3.33 7.45 6.10
N ILE A 81 3.95 7.04 7.21
CA ILE A 81 4.40 5.66 7.41
C ILE A 81 3.20 4.70 7.41
N ALA A 82 2.13 5.02 8.15
CA ALA A 82 0.93 4.20 8.20
C ALA A 82 0.28 4.02 6.82
N GLN A 83 0.20 5.09 6.03
CA GLN A 83 -0.30 5.03 4.66
C GLN A 83 0.62 4.23 3.75
N LEU A 84 1.93 4.46 3.81
CA LEU A 84 2.91 3.76 2.99
C LEU A 84 2.84 2.25 3.23
N LEU A 85 2.82 1.83 4.50
CA LEU A 85 2.70 0.43 4.89
C LEU A 85 1.37 -0.17 4.43
N CYS A 86 0.25 0.51 4.63
CA CYS A 86 -1.05 0.03 4.19
C CYS A 86 -1.14 -0.10 2.67
N HIS A 87 -0.69 0.92 1.94
CA HIS A 87 -0.71 0.96 0.48
C HIS A 87 0.13 -0.16 -0.14
N THR A 88 1.38 -0.31 0.31
CA THR A 88 2.30 -1.37 -0.14
C THR A 88 1.79 -2.75 0.23
N SER A 89 1.28 -2.94 1.45
CA SER A 89 0.77 -4.23 1.92
C SER A 89 -0.48 -4.66 1.13
N LEU A 90 -1.43 -3.76 0.90
CA LEU A 90 -2.63 -4.06 0.11
C LEU A 90 -2.29 -4.36 -1.34
N ALA A 91 -1.41 -3.58 -1.96
CA ALA A 91 -0.96 -3.84 -3.33
C ALA A 91 -0.24 -5.20 -3.43
N TRP A 92 0.64 -5.50 -2.48
CA TRP A 92 1.35 -6.77 -2.43
C TRP A 92 0.41 -7.96 -2.22
N TRP A 93 -0.58 -7.81 -1.35
CA TRP A 93 -1.60 -8.84 -1.09
C TRP A 93 -2.44 -9.14 -2.33
N MET A 94 -2.71 -8.13 -3.16
CA MET A 94 -3.37 -8.28 -4.46
C MET A 94 -2.45 -8.76 -5.59
N GLY A 95 -1.16 -9.04 -5.28
CA GLY A 95 -0.18 -9.49 -6.27
C GLY A 95 0.27 -8.39 -7.24
N LEU A 96 0.05 -7.12 -6.90
CA LEU A 96 0.47 -5.98 -7.71
C LEU A 96 1.90 -5.57 -7.34
N SER A 97 2.68 -5.22 -8.35
CA SER A 97 4.01 -4.65 -8.15
C SER A 97 3.94 -3.14 -7.96
N VAL A 98 4.71 -2.65 -6.99
CA VAL A 98 4.78 -1.24 -6.63
C VAL A 98 6.21 -0.73 -6.86
N PRO A 99 6.65 -0.42 -8.10
CA PRO A 99 8.03 0.00 -8.36
C PRO A 99 8.45 1.25 -7.59
N SER A 100 7.63 2.31 -7.57
CA SER A 100 7.98 3.55 -6.89
C SER A 100 6.79 4.25 -6.21
N ILE A 101 6.94 4.61 -4.94
CA ILE A 101 5.96 5.41 -4.19
C ILE A 101 6.58 6.76 -3.89
N THR A 102 5.79 7.83 -4.03
CA THR A 102 6.21 9.15 -3.59
C THR A 102 5.44 9.58 -2.36
N LEU A 103 6.14 10.06 -1.34
CA LEU A 103 5.56 10.70 -0.18
C LEU A 103 5.43 12.20 -0.48
N GLY A 104 4.19 12.64 -0.64
CA GLY A 104 3.80 14.03 -0.84
C GLY A 104 3.50 14.75 0.46
N LEU A 105 3.12 16.03 0.35
CA LEU A 105 2.76 16.85 1.51
C LEU A 105 1.59 16.25 2.31
N ALA A 106 0.56 15.80 1.59
CA ALA A 106 -0.65 15.22 2.17
C ALA A 106 -0.53 13.72 2.49
N GLY A 107 0.59 13.07 2.14
CA GLY A 107 0.78 11.63 2.32
C GLY A 107 1.17 10.91 1.03
N VAL A 108 0.76 9.63 0.90
CA VAL A 108 1.14 8.80 -0.26
C VAL A 108 0.57 9.38 -1.55
N GLU A 109 1.45 9.68 -2.50
CA GLU A 109 1.16 10.03 -3.88
C GLU A 109 1.57 8.85 -4.79
N SER A 110 0.65 8.41 -5.64
CA SER A 110 0.93 7.33 -6.59
C SER A 110 0.79 7.83 -8.01
N ALA A 111 1.81 7.55 -8.82
CA ALA A 111 1.76 7.82 -10.25
C ALA A 111 0.66 6.97 -10.92
N PRO A 112 0.12 7.40 -12.07
CA PRO A 112 -0.78 6.59 -12.87
C PRO A 112 -0.19 5.20 -13.14
N ARG A 113 -0.91 4.15 -12.74
CA ARG A 113 -0.49 2.75 -12.85
C ARG A 113 -1.50 1.95 -13.64
N ARG A 114 -1.05 0.87 -14.27
CA ARG A 114 -1.90 -0.07 -15.01
C ARG A 114 -2.64 -1.04 -14.07
N TRP A 115 -3.27 -0.58 -13.00
CA TRP A 115 -3.95 -1.44 -12.05
C TRP A 115 -5.43 -1.59 -12.40
N PRO A 116 -6.04 -2.78 -12.22
CA PRO A 116 -7.48 -2.95 -12.35
C PRO A 116 -8.23 -1.93 -11.48
N ALA A 117 -9.33 -1.37 -11.99
CA ALA A 117 -10.08 -0.33 -11.31
C ALA A 117 -10.52 -0.74 -9.90
N MET A 118 -11.09 -1.95 -9.75
CA MET A 118 -11.52 -2.47 -8.44
C MET A 118 -10.36 -2.59 -7.44
N GLN A 119 -9.22 -3.11 -7.87
CA GLN A 119 -8.03 -3.24 -7.01
C GLN A 119 -7.49 -1.86 -6.62
N THR A 120 -7.46 -0.91 -7.57
CA THR A 120 -7.07 0.47 -7.30
C THR A 120 -7.96 1.10 -6.25
N LEU A 121 -9.29 0.94 -6.38
CA LEU A 121 -10.26 1.47 -5.42
C LEU A 121 -10.05 0.88 -4.01
N VAL A 122 -9.87 -0.44 -3.90
CA VAL A 122 -9.65 -1.07 -2.59
C VAL A 122 -8.33 -0.62 -1.97
N ILE A 123 -7.26 -0.48 -2.75
CA ILE A 123 -5.96 -0.01 -2.27
C ILE A 123 -6.06 1.44 -1.79
N THR A 124 -6.66 2.34 -2.59
CA THR A 124 -6.79 3.75 -2.23
C THR A 124 -7.73 3.95 -1.04
N ALA A 125 -8.90 3.30 -1.05
CA ALA A 125 -9.85 3.36 0.05
C ALA A 125 -9.27 2.76 1.34
N GLY A 126 -8.59 1.60 1.26
CA GLY A 126 -7.93 0.98 2.41
C GLY A 126 -6.81 1.85 2.98
N THR A 127 -6.03 2.52 2.12
CA THR A 127 -4.98 3.46 2.55
C THR A 127 -5.56 4.70 3.21
N ILE A 128 -6.70 5.22 2.75
CA ILE A 128 -7.39 6.34 3.41
C ILE A 128 -8.01 5.87 4.74
N ALA A 129 -8.61 4.68 4.76
CA ALA A 129 -9.21 4.09 5.95
C ALA A 129 -8.18 3.84 7.07
N SER A 130 -6.92 3.50 6.74
CA SER A 130 -5.88 3.32 7.75
C SER A 130 -5.61 4.60 8.55
N LEU A 131 -5.65 5.78 7.90
CA LEU A 131 -5.56 7.06 8.60
C LEU A 131 -6.78 7.33 9.48
N VAL A 132 -7.98 6.97 9.03
CA VAL A 132 -9.20 7.10 9.84
C VAL A 132 -9.11 6.24 11.09
N VAL A 133 -8.67 4.99 10.95
CA VAL A 133 -8.46 4.08 12.08
C VAL A 133 -7.38 4.61 13.02
N MET A 134 -6.25 5.10 12.49
CA MET A 134 -5.19 5.68 13.31
C MET A 134 -5.66 6.96 14.03
N SER A 135 -6.41 7.83 13.36
CA SER A 135 -7.03 9.01 13.96
C SER A 135 -8.01 8.63 15.07
N ALA A 136 -8.82 7.58 14.87
CA ALA A 136 -9.74 7.08 15.87
C ALA A 136 -9.00 6.47 17.07
N ALA A 137 -7.88 5.76 16.83
CA ALA A 137 -7.03 5.20 17.88
C ALA A 137 -6.38 6.30 18.73
N PHE A 138 -5.80 7.33 18.12
CA PHE A 138 -5.25 8.47 18.87
C PHE A 138 -6.32 9.21 19.66
N ARG A 139 -7.53 9.35 19.10
CA ARG A 139 -8.67 9.96 19.80
C ARG A 139 -9.18 9.12 20.97
N TRP A 140 -9.17 7.80 20.81
CA TRP A 140 -9.51 6.86 21.88
C TRP A 140 -8.52 6.94 23.04
N ILE A 141 -7.21 6.94 22.75
CA ILE A 141 -6.14 7.05 23.76
C ILE A 141 -6.21 8.40 24.48
N GLY A 142 -6.51 9.50 23.78
CA GLY A 142 -6.59 10.85 24.34
C GLY A 142 -7.85 11.18 25.16
N GLY A 143 -8.54 10.16 25.69
CA GLY A 143 -9.69 10.33 26.60
C GLY A 143 -11.04 10.57 25.92
N GLY A 144 -11.22 10.14 24.67
CA GLY A 144 -12.55 10.02 24.04
C GLY A 144 -12.94 11.09 23.01
N PHE A 145 -14.18 11.00 22.51
CA PHE A 145 -14.73 11.79 21.39
C PHE A 145 -15.07 13.26 21.72
N GLN A 146 -14.43 13.87 22.70
CA GLN A 146 -14.62 15.30 22.95
C GLN A 146 -13.83 16.09 21.90
N MET A 147 -14.51 16.92 21.09
CA MET A 147 -13.79 17.93 20.28
C MET A 147 -12.91 18.73 21.25
N PRO A 148 -11.66 19.09 20.90
CA PRO A 148 -10.93 20.08 21.68
C PRO A 148 -11.79 21.34 21.71
N SER A 149 -12.57 21.50 22.77
CA SER A 149 -13.09 22.81 23.10
C SER A 149 -11.83 23.60 23.37
N LEU A 150 -11.63 24.68 22.61
CA LEU A 150 -10.82 25.78 23.09
C LEU A 150 -11.48 26.15 24.41
N SER A 151 -10.97 25.60 25.52
CA SER A 151 -11.53 25.86 26.83
C SER A 151 -11.63 27.37 26.92
N PRO A 152 -12.81 27.94 27.23
CA PRO A 152 -12.89 29.36 27.47
C PRO A 152 -11.91 29.59 28.61
N VAL A 153 -10.79 30.23 28.29
CA VAL A 153 -9.78 30.51 29.29
C VAL A 153 -10.50 31.47 30.23
N SER A 154 -10.95 30.98 31.38
CA SER A 154 -11.49 31.77 32.49
C SER A 154 -10.41 32.64 33.12
N THR A 155 -9.43 33.09 32.34
CA THR A 155 -8.61 34.22 32.69
C THR A 155 -9.51 35.44 32.65
N PRO A 156 -9.42 36.33 33.66
CA PRO A 156 -10.07 37.64 33.59
C PRO A 156 -9.69 38.33 32.26
N PRO A 157 -10.46 39.33 31.82
CA PRO A 157 -10.15 40.11 30.62
C PRO A 157 -8.85 40.88 30.88
N VAL A 158 -7.73 40.18 30.78
CA VAL A 158 -6.45 40.79 30.51
C VAL A 158 -6.66 41.40 29.14
N GLU A 159 -6.53 42.72 29.06
CA GLU A 159 -6.35 43.45 27.81
C GLU A 159 -5.11 42.85 27.13
N ILE A 160 -5.29 41.72 26.46
CA ILE A 160 -4.29 41.10 25.62
C ILE A 160 -4.14 42.10 24.49
N ALA A 161 -3.10 42.93 24.59
CA ALA A 161 -2.61 43.75 23.51
C ALA A 161 -2.72 42.92 22.23
N HIS A 162 -3.62 43.34 21.33
CA HIS A 162 -3.96 42.68 20.08
C HIS A 162 -2.77 42.76 19.11
N GLY A 163 -1.64 42.17 19.48
CA GLY A 163 -0.53 41.91 18.60
C GLY A 163 -0.92 40.77 17.66
N MET A 164 -0.68 40.97 16.37
CA MET A 164 -1.00 40.06 15.25
C MET A 164 -0.21 38.73 15.26
N GLY A 165 0.09 38.16 16.44
CA GLY A 165 0.99 37.01 16.58
C GLY A 165 1.00 36.26 17.92
N THR A 166 0.27 36.70 18.94
CA THR A 166 0.14 35.93 20.19
C THR A 166 -0.86 34.79 20.00
N LEU A 167 -0.36 33.61 19.64
CA LEU A 167 -1.18 32.40 19.60
C LEU A 167 -1.44 31.94 21.04
N PRO A 168 -2.68 31.59 21.41
CA PRO A 168 -2.92 30.95 22.69
C PRO A 168 -2.07 29.68 22.78
N SER A 169 -1.44 29.46 23.94
CA SER A 169 -0.63 28.26 24.18
C SER A 169 -1.39 27.01 23.73
N LEU A 170 -0.77 26.21 22.86
CA LEU A 170 -1.36 25.00 22.30
C LEU A 170 -1.63 23.90 23.35
N GLY A 171 -1.30 24.14 24.62
CA GLY A 171 -1.61 23.21 25.72
C GLY A 171 -0.89 21.86 25.62
N MET A 172 0.17 21.76 24.81
CA MET A 172 0.92 20.51 24.53
C MET A 172 1.70 19.95 25.73
N LYS A 173 1.49 20.48 26.93
CA LYS A 173 2.09 19.98 28.17
C LYS A 173 1.37 18.74 28.70
N SER A 174 0.09 18.56 28.38
CA SER A 174 -0.65 17.36 28.78
C SER A 174 -0.56 16.26 27.71
N ALA A 175 -0.38 15.01 28.14
CA ALA A 175 -0.37 13.86 27.24
C ALA A 175 -1.67 13.76 26.42
N ASP A 176 -2.80 14.08 27.03
CA ASP A 176 -4.11 14.06 26.36
C ASP A 176 -4.19 15.07 25.20
N ALA A 177 -3.64 16.28 25.38
CA ALA A 177 -3.60 17.29 24.33
C ALA A 177 -2.72 16.84 23.15
N LEU A 178 -1.63 16.12 23.42
CA LEU A 178 -0.76 15.56 22.38
C LEU A 178 -1.52 14.52 21.53
N TRP A 179 -2.20 13.57 22.16
CA TRP A 179 -2.99 12.55 21.45
C TRP A 179 -4.15 13.15 20.65
N ARG A 180 -4.84 14.15 21.21
CA ARG A 180 -5.91 14.88 20.51
C ARG A 180 -5.37 15.64 19.30
N SER A 181 -4.20 16.27 19.42
CA SER A 181 -3.52 16.94 18.32
C SER A 181 -3.11 15.96 17.23
N ALA A 182 -2.55 14.79 17.61
CA ALA A 182 -2.21 13.72 16.69
C ALA A 182 -3.43 13.24 15.89
N ALA A 183 -4.56 12.99 16.57
CA ALA A 183 -5.81 12.61 15.94
C ALA A 183 -6.28 13.67 14.94
N TRP A 184 -6.23 14.95 15.31
CA TRP A 184 -6.66 16.04 14.43
C TRP A 184 -5.76 16.16 13.17
N LEU A 185 -4.44 16.05 13.34
CA LEU A 185 -3.50 16.05 12.21
C LEU A 185 -3.73 14.85 11.26
N CYS A 186 -4.01 13.67 11.80
CA CYS A 186 -4.37 12.50 11.00
C CYS A 186 -5.70 12.72 10.26
N GLY A 187 -6.70 13.29 10.92
CA GLY A 187 -7.97 13.69 10.30
C GLY A 187 -7.77 14.71 9.17
N LEU A 188 -6.87 15.68 9.37
CA LEU A 188 -6.51 16.65 8.34
C LEU A 188 -5.86 15.95 7.13
N GLN A 189 -4.96 14.98 7.35
CA GLN A 189 -4.41 14.17 6.26
C GLN A 189 -5.48 13.37 5.52
N VAL A 190 -6.48 12.82 6.21
CA VAL A 190 -7.64 12.15 5.58
C VAL A 190 -8.36 13.12 4.64
N ILE A 191 -8.68 14.33 5.12
CA ILE A 191 -9.36 15.36 4.31
C ILE A 191 -8.54 15.67 3.06
N TRP A 192 -7.25 15.93 3.21
CA TRP A 192 -6.38 16.24 2.06
C TRP A 192 -6.27 15.09 1.06
N GLN A 193 -6.28 13.84 1.52
CA GLN A 193 -6.22 12.67 0.64
C GLN A 193 -7.54 12.37 -0.05
N LEU A 194 -8.68 12.77 0.53
CA LEU A 194 -9.99 12.67 -0.11
C LEU A 194 -10.16 13.69 -1.25
N ILE A 195 -9.52 14.85 -1.14
CA ILE A 195 -9.58 15.88 -2.19
C ILE A 195 -8.88 15.33 -3.45
N PRO A 196 -9.52 15.36 -4.63
CA PRO A 196 -8.99 14.76 -5.86
C PRO A 196 -7.94 15.65 -6.55
N LEU A 197 -6.92 16.06 -5.80
CA LEU A 197 -5.72 16.75 -6.28
C LEU A 197 -4.88 15.85 -7.20
N PRO A 198 -3.94 16.42 -7.98
CA PRO A 198 -3.04 15.61 -8.81
C PRO A 198 -2.31 14.56 -7.97
N ARG A 199 -2.32 13.30 -8.43
CA ARG A 199 -1.64 12.17 -7.80
C ARG A 199 -2.11 11.77 -6.40
N SER A 200 -3.12 12.45 -5.84
CA SER A 200 -3.71 12.06 -4.56
C SER A 200 -4.47 10.73 -4.68
N LEU A 201 -4.67 10.07 -3.54
CA LEU A 201 -5.45 8.83 -3.48
C LEU A 201 -6.92 9.08 -3.82
N GLY A 202 -7.49 10.22 -3.41
CA GLY A 202 -8.86 10.62 -3.73
C GLY A 202 -9.12 10.70 -5.23
N ARG A 203 -8.16 11.22 -6.00
CA ARG A 203 -8.28 11.27 -7.46
C ARG A 203 -8.25 9.89 -8.09
N GLN A 204 -7.41 9.00 -7.60
CA GLN A 204 -7.37 7.60 -8.04
C GLN A 204 -8.67 6.87 -7.69
N SER A 205 -9.24 7.11 -6.50
CA SER A 205 -10.53 6.56 -6.08
C SER A 205 -11.67 7.01 -6.99
N VAL A 206 -11.78 8.31 -7.30
CA VAL A 206 -12.84 8.84 -8.20
C VAL A 206 -12.72 8.24 -9.60
N ALA A 207 -11.50 8.14 -10.13
CA ALA A 207 -11.28 7.56 -11.44
C ALA A 207 -11.55 6.05 -11.48
N ALA A 208 -11.18 5.32 -10.43
CA ALA A 208 -11.49 3.91 -10.28
C ALA A 208 -13.00 3.68 -10.19
N LEU A 209 -13.71 4.48 -9.40
CA LEU A 209 -15.18 4.47 -9.33
C LEU A 209 -15.79 4.72 -10.70
N LEU A 210 -15.34 5.75 -11.43
CA LEU A 210 -15.83 6.02 -12.78
C LEU A 210 -15.58 4.85 -13.74
N ALA A 211 -14.41 4.21 -13.66
CA ALA A 211 -14.09 3.05 -14.48
C ALA A 211 -14.98 1.83 -14.16
N ILE A 212 -15.37 1.65 -12.90
CA ILE A 212 -16.28 0.58 -12.44
C ILE A 212 -17.73 0.88 -12.82
N SER A 213 -18.20 2.11 -12.61
CA SER A 213 -19.59 2.52 -12.84
C SER A 213 -19.94 2.69 -14.32
N SER A 214 -18.95 2.86 -15.19
CA SER A 214 -19.17 3.15 -16.61
C SER A 214 -18.38 2.24 -17.56
N PRO A 215 -18.50 0.90 -17.46
CA PRO A 215 -17.69 -0.03 -18.25
C PRO A 215 -18.02 0.01 -19.75
N ARG A 216 -19.20 0.52 -20.14
CA ARG A 216 -19.65 0.63 -21.53
C ARG A 216 -19.28 1.95 -22.20
N LEU A 217 -18.88 2.97 -21.44
CA LEU A 217 -18.52 4.27 -22.02
C LEU A 217 -17.16 4.20 -22.71
N GLU A 218 -17.04 4.88 -23.84
CA GLU A 218 -15.77 5.09 -24.52
C GLU A 218 -14.77 5.82 -23.61
N LEU A 219 -13.48 5.52 -23.77
CA LEU A 219 -12.40 6.08 -22.95
C LEU A 219 -12.40 7.62 -22.98
N GLU A 220 -12.58 8.23 -24.15
CA GLU A 220 -12.62 9.69 -24.29
C GLU A 220 -13.78 10.31 -23.52
N THR A 221 -14.95 9.66 -23.50
CA THR A 221 -16.10 10.08 -22.69
C THR A 221 -15.80 9.98 -21.20
N ARG A 222 -15.12 8.91 -20.74
CA ARG A 222 -14.70 8.78 -19.33
C ARG A 222 -13.71 9.89 -18.93
N ILE A 223 -12.77 10.24 -19.81
CA ILE A 223 -11.83 11.32 -19.56
C ILE A 223 -12.57 12.65 -19.40
N ARG A 224 -13.53 12.95 -20.29
CA ARG A 224 -14.37 14.16 -20.18
C ARG A 224 -15.17 14.18 -18.88
N LEU A 225 -15.81 13.07 -18.52
CA LEU A 225 -16.58 12.95 -17.27
C LEU A 225 -15.69 13.15 -16.03
N LEU A 226 -14.50 12.54 -15.99
CA LEU A 226 -13.58 12.72 -14.86
C LEU A 226 -13.13 14.18 -14.73
N ARG A 227 -12.83 14.86 -15.85
CA ARG A 227 -12.49 16.28 -15.85
C ARG A 227 -13.65 17.14 -15.36
N GLN A 228 -14.88 16.87 -15.83
CA GLN A 228 -16.08 17.57 -15.39
C GLN A 228 -16.32 17.40 -13.90
N LEU A 229 -16.17 16.18 -13.36
CA LEU A 229 -16.27 15.93 -11.92
C LEU A 229 -15.25 16.76 -11.13
N LEU A 230 -13.99 16.82 -11.59
CA LEU A 230 -12.96 17.65 -10.95
C LEU A 230 -13.31 19.15 -10.98
N ILE A 231 -13.88 19.65 -12.08
CA ILE A 231 -14.36 21.03 -12.19
C ILE A 231 -15.52 21.28 -11.22
N VAL A 232 -16.48 20.35 -11.12
CA VAL A 232 -17.59 20.45 -10.16
C VAL A 232 -17.05 20.50 -8.72
N PHE A 233 -16.09 19.65 -8.35
CA PHE A 233 -15.43 19.74 -7.04
C PHE A 233 -14.74 21.08 -6.80
N ALA A 234 -14.06 21.62 -7.82
CA ALA A 234 -13.43 22.94 -7.74
C ALA A 234 -14.48 24.05 -7.49
N MET A 235 -15.58 24.05 -8.25
CA MET A 235 -16.66 25.05 -8.13
C MET A 235 -17.40 24.94 -6.78
N LEU A 236 -17.65 23.73 -6.29
CA LEU A 236 -18.24 23.52 -4.95
C LEU A 236 -17.32 24.05 -3.85
N THR A 237 -16.01 23.82 -3.99
CA THR A 237 -15.01 24.34 -3.04
C THR A 237 -14.91 25.87 -3.10
N LEU A 238 -15.05 26.47 -4.30
CA LEU A 238 -15.12 27.92 -4.47
C LEU A 238 -16.38 28.50 -3.81
N GLY A 239 -17.54 27.89 -4.03
CA GLY A 239 -18.79 28.28 -3.39
C GLY A 239 -18.68 28.24 -1.86
N LEU A 240 -18.04 27.20 -1.32
CA LEU A 240 -17.74 27.10 0.12
C LEU A 240 -16.80 28.24 0.58
N ALA A 241 -15.77 28.57 -0.19
CA ALA A 241 -14.86 29.67 0.13
C ALA A 241 -15.60 31.02 0.18
N MET A 242 -16.48 31.29 -0.79
CA MET A 242 -17.31 32.50 -0.84
C MET A 242 -18.30 32.57 0.32
N TRP A 243 -18.90 31.42 0.68
CA TRP A 243 -19.78 31.35 1.84
C TRP A 243 -19.04 31.65 3.15
N VAL A 244 -17.86 31.07 3.36
CA VAL A 244 -17.01 31.36 4.51
C VAL A 244 -16.61 32.84 4.56
N LEU A 245 -16.22 33.42 3.41
CA LEU A 245 -15.91 34.84 3.29
C LEU A 245 -17.09 35.72 3.74
N SER A 246 -18.32 35.36 3.39
CA SER A 246 -19.51 36.13 3.75
C SER A 246 -19.86 36.11 5.25
N GLY A 247 -19.45 35.06 5.96
CA GLY A 247 -19.73 34.89 7.39
C GLY A 247 -18.60 35.33 8.33
N GLU A 248 -17.40 35.58 7.82
CA GLU A 248 -16.22 35.93 8.64
C GLU A 248 -16.13 37.45 8.88
N SER A 249 -16.95 37.98 9.80
CA SER A 249 -16.71 39.31 10.40
C SER A 249 -15.98 39.15 11.74
N GLY A 250 -14.67 39.41 11.78
CA GLY A 250 -13.90 39.52 13.03
C GLY A 250 -13.02 38.33 13.44
N GLN A 251 -12.77 37.35 12.56
CA GLN A 251 -11.73 36.35 12.82
C GLN A 251 -10.34 36.90 12.54
N GLN A 252 -9.36 36.55 13.39
CA GLN A 252 -7.96 36.97 13.24
C GLN A 252 -7.28 36.38 11.99
N PHE A 253 -7.73 35.21 11.53
CA PHE A 253 -7.17 34.52 10.37
C PHE A 253 -8.27 34.19 9.36
N PRO A 254 -8.29 34.84 8.18
CA PRO A 254 -9.26 34.53 7.14
C PRO A 254 -9.01 33.11 6.60
N ARG A 255 -10.04 32.25 6.62
CA ARG A 255 -9.91 30.84 6.16
C ARG A 255 -10.19 30.70 4.68
N TRP A 256 -10.95 31.63 4.11
CA TRP A 256 -11.34 31.63 2.71
C TRP A 256 -10.16 31.60 1.71
N PRO A 257 -8.97 32.20 1.94
CA PRO A 257 -7.88 32.16 0.97
C PRO A 257 -7.35 30.74 0.76
N LEU A 258 -7.33 29.92 1.81
CA LEU A 258 -6.93 28.52 1.73
C LEU A 258 -7.91 27.74 0.84
N LEU A 259 -9.21 27.86 1.10
CA LEU A 259 -10.25 27.19 0.32
C LEU A 259 -10.25 27.65 -1.15
N PHE A 260 -10.06 28.95 -1.38
CA PHE A 260 -9.90 29.51 -2.71
C PHE A 260 -8.68 28.91 -3.43
N GLY A 261 -7.52 28.83 -2.76
CA GLY A 261 -6.33 28.20 -3.30
C GLY A 261 -6.55 26.72 -3.66
N ILE A 262 -7.23 25.96 -2.81
CA ILE A 262 -7.58 24.56 -3.09
C ILE A 262 -8.49 24.45 -4.32
N SER A 263 -9.49 25.33 -4.43
CA SER A 263 -10.37 25.39 -5.60
C SER A 263 -9.60 25.63 -6.90
N VAL A 264 -8.68 26.62 -6.90
CA VAL A 264 -7.83 26.91 -8.06
C VAL A 264 -6.93 25.70 -8.38
N LEU A 265 -6.33 25.05 -7.38
CA LEU A 265 -5.51 23.85 -7.58
C LEU A 265 -6.32 22.68 -8.17
N LEU A 266 -7.56 22.48 -7.73
CA LEU A 266 -8.48 21.48 -8.29
C LEU A 266 -8.84 21.79 -9.74
N TRP A 267 -9.13 23.05 -10.04
CA TRP A 267 -9.42 23.49 -11.40
C TRP A 267 -8.22 23.28 -12.34
N LEU A 268 -7.01 23.66 -11.91
CA LEU A 268 -5.77 23.40 -12.64
C LEU A 268 -5.47 21.91 -12.78
N SER A 269 -5.76 21.11 -11.75
CA SER A 269 -5.63 19.65 -11.76
C SER A 269 -6.45 18.99 -12.86
N SER A 270 -7.65 19.50 -13.14
CA SER A 270 -8.56 18.95 -14.17
C SER A 270 -7.98 19.00 -15.58
N HIS A 271 -7.05 19.92 -15.86
CA HIS A 271 -6.43 20.10 -17.18
C HIS A 271 -5.19 19.24 -17.39
N ARG A 272 -4.70 18.52 -16.37
CA ARG A 272 -3.46 17.77 -16.48
C ARG A 272 -3.61 16.50 -17.35
N PRO A 273 -2.55 16.09 -18.07
CA PRO A 273 -2.56 14.90 -18.93
C PRO A 273 -2.60 13.58 -18.15
N ASP A 274 -2.28 13.61 -16.85
CA ASP A 274 -2.34 12.47 -15.94
C ASP A 274 -3.75 11.87 -15.81
N VAL A 275 -4.83 12.64 -16.03
CA VAL A 275 -6.23 12.14 -16.07
C VAL A 275 -6.34 10.98 -17.07
N ARG A 276 -5.79 11.20 -18.26
CA ARG A 276 -5.84 10.24 -19.37
C ARG A 276 -5.01 9.00 -19.04
N MET A 277 -3.78 9.19 -18.57
CA MET A 277 -2.88 8.09 -18.23
C MET A 277 -3.47 7.17 -17.15
N LEU A 278 -4.15 7.75 -16.18
CA LEU A 278 -4.75 7.03 -15.07
C LEU A 278 -5.93 6.17 -15.54
N LEU A 279 -6.83 6.71 -16.36
CA LEU A 279 -7.95 5.94 -16.92
C LEU A 279 -7.48 4.87 -17.91
N VAL A 280 -6.51 5.18 -18.78
CA VAL A 280 -5.90 4.20 -19.69
C VAL A 280 -5.31 3.03 -18.89
N GLY A 281 -4.62 3.33 -17.78
CA GLY A 281 -4.07 2.31 -16.90
C GLY A 281 -5.11 1.35 -16.33
N MET A 282 -6.30 1.87 -16.00
CA MET A 282 -7.40 1.08 -15.44
C MET A 282 -8.18 0.29 -16.48
N THR A 283 -8.25 0.76 -17.73
CA THR A 283 -9.04 0.10 -18.79
C THR A 283 -8.26 -0.94 -19.56
N THR A 284 -6.94 -0.83 -19.61
CA THR A 284 -6.11 -1.77 -20.38
C THR A 284 -6.08 -3.11 -19.65
N PRO A 285 -6.63 -4.19 -20.23
CA PRO A 285 -6.54 -5.51 -19.62
C PRO A 285 -5.06 -5.84 -19.41
N HIS A 286 -4.71 -6.34 -18.23
CA HIS A 286 -3.37 -6.84 -17.95
C HIS A 286 -3.11 -8.03 -18.90
N ALA A 287 -2.52 -7.77 -20.07
CA ALA A 287 -2.24 -8.78 -21.09
C ALA A 287 -1.32 -9.91 -20.60
N GLY A 288 -0.74 -9.78 -19.40
CA GLY A 288 0.08 -10.81 -18.75
C GLY A 288 -0.65 -11.69 -17.72
N ALA A 289 -1.96 -11.52 -17.48
CA ALA A 289 -2.65 -12.29 -16.44
C ALA A 289 -3.35 -13.57 -16.94
N THR A 290 -3.57 -13.76 -18.25
CA THR A 290 -4.41 -14.86 -18.75
C THR A 290 -3.94 -15.59 -20.01
N THR A 291 -2.76 -15.35 -20.57
CA THR A 291 -2.29 -16.12 -21.72
C THR A 291 -0.90 -16.70 -21.49
N GLY A 292 -0.86 -18.03 -21.37
CA GLY A 292 0.35 -18.85 -21.31
C GLY A 292 1.19 -18.71 -22.58
N SER A 293 2.00 -17.65 -22.63
CA SER A 293 3.17 -17.60 -23.50
C SER A 293 4.36 -18.12 -22.71
N HIS A 294 4.92 -19.23 -23.18
CA HIS A 294 6.25 -19.72 -22.86
C HIS A 294 7.28 -18.64 -23.23
N ASP A 295 7.49 -17.67 -22.36
CA ASP A 295 8.68 -16.83 -22.40
C ASP A 295 9.34 -16.98 -21.02
N ASP A 296 10.47 -17.72 -20.99
CA ASP A 296 11.29 -18.09 -19.83
C ASP A 296 12.00 -16.89 -19.16
N GLY A 297 11.33 -15.74 -19.11
CA GLY A 297 11.69 -14.67 -18.21
C GLY A 297 11.25 -15.02 -16.79
N PRO A 298 12.09 -14.83 -15.75
CA PRO A 298 11.70 -15.06 -14.36
C PRO A 298 10.57 -14.09 -13.98
N GLN A 299 9.33 -14.54 -14.16
CA GLN A 299 8.15 -13.76 -13.78
C GLN A 299 8.13 -13.62 -12.25
N PRO A 300 7.76 -12.42 -11.73
CA PRO A 300 7.51 -12.23 -10.31
C PRO A 300 6.19 -12.93 -9.95
N VAL A 301 6.24 -14.26 -9.78
CA VAL A 301 5.17 -15.05 -9.19
C VAL A 301 4.86 -14.41 -7.83
N GLY A 302 3.64 -13.89 -7.67
CA GLY A 302 3.21 -13.20 -6.44
C GLY A 302 3.61 -14.02 -5.20
N VAL A 303 4.11 -13.34 -4.16
CA VAL A 303 4.80 -14.00 -3.05
C VAL A 303 3.91 -15.04 -2.35
N VAL A 304 2.60 -14.80 -2.31
CA VAL A 304 1.61 -15.77 -1.80
C VAL A 304 1.56 -17.05 -2.64
N LYS A 305 1.60 -16.93 -3.97
CA LYS A 305 1.63 -18.08 -4.88
C LYS A 305 2.97 -18.81 -4.78
N ARG A 306 4.10 -18.10 -4.62
CA ARG A 306 5.41 -18.72 -4.30
C ARG A 306 5.39 -19.46 -2.98
N TYR A 307 4.73 -18.94 -1.96
CA TYR A 307 4.65 -19.60 -0.66
C TYR A 307 3.77 -20.86 -0.72
N ARG A 308 2.62 -20.76 -1.39
CA ARG A 308 1.73 -21.90 -1.63
C ARG A 308 2.41 -22.97 -2.49
N GLN A 309 3.13 -22.55 -3.52
CA GLN A 309 3.88 -23.44 -4.41
C GLN A 309 5.07 -24.08 -3.68
N ARG A 310 5.86 -23.33 -2.91
CA ARG A 310 6.91 -23.90 -2.04
C ARG A 310 6.37 -24.90 -1.02
N SER A 311 5.18 -24.66 -0.47
CA SER A 311 4.53 -25.64 0.42
C SER A 311 4.13 -26.91 -0.32
N GLN A 312 3.59 -26.79 -1.53
CA GLN A 312 3.25 -27.93 -2.37
C GLN A 312 4.48 -28.69 -2.86
N ASP A 313 5.54 -27.99 -3.25
CA ASP A 313 6.81 -28.55 -3.70
C ASP A 313 7.50 -29.29 -2.56
N ARG A 314 7.50 -28.73 -1.34
CA ARG A 314 8.02 -29.40 -0.16
C ARG A 314 7.27 -30.71 0.13
N LYS A 315 5.93 -30.69 0.04
CA LYS A 315 5.11 -31.91 0.15
C LYS A 315 5.39 -32.92 -0.97
N ARG A 316 5.66 -32.47 -2.20
CA ARG A 316 6.04 -33.36 -3.31
C ARG A 316 7.41 -33.98 -3.08
N ILE A 317 8.40 -33.21 -2.63
CA ILE A 317 9.74 -33.70 -2.32
C ILE A 317 9.70 -34.69 -1.16
N GLU A 318 8.91 -34.42 -0.11
CA GLU A 318 8.72 -35.35 1.00
C GLU A 318 8.09 -36.68 0.54
N ARG A 319 7.10 -36.62 -0.37
CA ARG A 319 6.53 -37.83 -0.98
C ARG A 319 7.53 -38.57 -1.85
N LEU A 320 8.32 -37.86 -2.67
CA LEU A 320 9.34 -38.47 -3.51
C LEU A 320 10.43 -39.14 -2.68
N LYS A 321 10.88 -38.51 -1.59
CA LYS A 321 11.83 -39.13 -0.65
C LYS A 321 11.26 -40.37 0.00
N ALA A 322 10.01 -40.32 0.47
CA ALA A 322 9.36 -41.49 1.05
C ALA A 322 9.21 -42.65 0.04
N VAL A 323 8.96 -42.36 -1.23
CA VAL A 323 8.91 -43.37 -2.30
C VAL A 323 10.30 -43.93 -2.58
N MET A 324 11.33 -43.08 -2.70
CA MET A 324 12.71 -43.52 -2.93
C MET A 324 13.27 -44.35 -1.77
N ASP A 325 12.97 -43.98 -0.53
CA ASP A 325 13.39 -44.73 0.65
C ASP A 325 12.73 -46.12 0.67
N ASN A 326 11.44 -46.19 0.31
CA ASN A 326 10.73 -47.47 0.17
C ASN A 326 11.33 -48.34 -0.95
N GLU A 327 11.58 -47.78 -2.14
CA GLU A 327 12.19 -48.50 -3.26
C GLU A 327 13.60 -49.01 -2.89
N ARG A 328 14.37 -48.22 -2.15
CA ARG A 328 15.70 -48.63 -1.68
C ARG A 328 15.62 -49.79 -0.69
N THR A 329 14.68 -49.74 0.26
CA THR A 329 14.46 -50.87 1.19
C THR A 329 13.98 -52.12 0.47
N GLU A 330 13.10 -51.98 -0.53
CA GLU A 330 12.61 -53.10 -1.34
C GLU A 330 13.73 -53.72 -2.18
N ALA A 331 14.62 -52.91 -2.77
CA ALA A 331 15.77 -53.41 -3.52
C ALA A 331 16.78 -54.16 -2.62
N ILE A 332 17.01 -53.68 -1.40
CA ILE A 332 17.88 -54.36 -0.42
C ILE A 332 17.24 -55.68 0.02
N ASP A 333 15.94 -55.67 0.34
CA ASP A 333 15.19 -56.86 0.75
C ASP A 333 15.15 -57.89 -0.39
N ALA A 334 15.00 -57.46 -1.65
CA ALA A 334 15.03 -58.33 -2.84
C ALA A 334 16.41 -58.94 -3.10
N ALA A 335 17.49 -58.15 -2.98
CA ALA A 335 18.85 -58.67 -3.16
C ALA A 335 19.24 -59.70 -2.08
N ARG A 336 18.75 -59.52 -0.84
CA ARG A 336 18.95 -60.48 0.24
C ARG A 336 18.05 -61.71 0.14
N LEU A 337 16.91 -61.60 -0.55
CA LEU A 337 15.93 -62.68 -0.65
C LEU A 337 16.53 -63.93 -1.33
N ASP A 338 17.33 -63.76 -2.38
CA ASP A 338 17.93 -64.89 -3.10
C ASP A 338 18.89 -65.67 -2.21
N GLU A 339 19.73 -64.98 -1.44
CA GLU A 339 20.65 -65.60 -0.47
C GLU A 339 19.89 -66.31 0.66
N VAL A 340 18.80 -65.73 1.14
CA VAL A 340 17.92 -66.34 2.14
C VAL A 340 17.22 -67.59 1.60
N LEU A 341 16.77 -67.56 0.34
CA LEU A 341 16.13 -68.69 -0.32
C LEU A 341 17.12 -69.85 -0.56
N GLU A 342 18.36 -69.55 -0.92
CA GLU A 342 19.43 -70.55 -1.06
C GLU A 342 19.74 -71.24 0.28
N ARG A 343 19.92 -70.47 1.36
CA ARG A 343 20.12 -71.03 2.71
C ARG A 343 18.92 -71.81 3.24
N LEU A 344 17.71 -71.38 2.91
CA LEU A 344 16.48 -72.09 3.25
C LEU A 344 16.39 -73.43 2.49
N HIS A 345 16.83 -73.46 1.24
CA HIS A 345 16.87 -74.68 0.43
C HIS A 345 17.86 -75.70 1.00
N ASP A 346 19.05 -75.25 1.40
CA ASP A 346 20.13 -76.12 1.87
C ASP A 346 19.96 -76.58 3.33
N GLY A 347 19.46 -75.70 4.21
CA GLY A 347 19.44 -75.95 5.66
C GLY A 347 18.05 -76.09 6.30
N GLY A 348 16.98 -75.89 5.53
CA GLY A 348 15.60 -75.85 6.06
C GLY A 348 15.34 -74.67 7.01
N GLN A 349 14.14 -74.57 7.59
CA GLN A 349 13.71 -73.38 8.35
C GLN A 349 14.53 -73.09 9.63
N ALA A 350 15.28 -74.09 10.13
CA ALA A 350 16.14 -73.98 11.30
C ALA A 350 17.45 -73.23 11.03
N SER A 351 17.88 -73.11 9.76
CA SER A 351 19.11 -72.40 9.38
C SER A 351 18.96 -70.88 9.26
N LEU A 352 17.73 -70.37 9.30
CA LEU A 352 17.43 -68.95 9.13
C LEU A 352 17.60 -68.15 10.43
N SER A 353 18.27 -67.00 10.31
CA SER A 353 18.33 -66.02 11.39
C SER A 353 16.97 -65.34 11.60
N ASP A 354 16.75 -64.74 12.78
CA ASP A 354 15.51 -64.01 13.06
C ASP A 354 15.31 -62.80 12.13
N GLU A 355 16.41 -62.22 11.62
CA GLU A 355 16.39 -61.14 10.63
C GLU A 355 15.88 -61.65 9.28
N ASP A 356 16.34 -62.82 8.82
CA ASP A 356 15.89 -63.43 7.56
C ASP A 356 14.42 -63.85 7.60
N ARG A 357 13.96 -64.35 8.76
CA ARG A 357 12.54 -64.68 8.99
C ARG A 357 11.67 -63.42 8.91
N ALA A 358 12.15 -62.29 9.44
CA ALA A 358 11.44 -61.02 9.37
C ALA A 358 11.36 -60.49 7.92
N ILE A 359 12.42 -60.67 7.11
CA ILE A 359 12.43 -60.33 5.68
C ILE A 359 11.39 -61.17 4.92
N LEU A 360 11.39 -62.50 5.10
CA LEU A 360 10.41 -63.40 4.46
C LEU A 360 8.97 -63.06 4.84
N ALA A 361 8.72 -62.74 6.12
CA ALA A 361 7.39 -62.32 6.56
C ALA A 361 6.94 -61.04 5.85
N ARG A 362 7.83 -60.04 5.71
CA ARG A 362 7.56 -58.77 5.05
C ARG A 362 7.28 -58.95 3.55
N VAL A 363 8.10 -59.72 2.85
CA VAL A 363 7.91 -60.04 1.42
C VAL A 363 6.62 -60.83 1.21
N SER A 364 6.29 -61.80 2.08
CA SER A 364 5.03 -62.55 1.97
C SER A 364 3.79 -61.66 2.13
N GLN A 365 3.83 -60.70 3.06
CA GLN A 365 2.75 -59.73 3.26
C GLN A 365 2.63 -58.80 2.06
N GLN A 366 3.74 -58.38 1.47
CA GLN A 366 3.78 -57.51 0.29
C GLN A 366 3.22 -58.22 -0.95
N LEU A 367 3.60 -59.48 -1.20
CA LEU A 367 3.01 -60.30 -2.26
C LEU A 367 1.51 -60.54 -2.07
N ARG A 368 1.07 -60.75 -0.82
CA ARG A 368 -0.35 -60.89 -0.49
C ARG A 368 -1.12 -59.60 -0.75
N LYS A 369 -0.53 -58.45 -0.42
CA LYS A 369 -1.11 -57.12 -0.68
C LYS A 369 -1.20 -56.83 -2.19
N ASN A 370 -0.18 -57.16 -2.97
CA ASN A 370 -0.18 -56.98 -4.44
C ASN A 370 -1.17 -57.92 -5.15
N ARG A 371 -1.39 -59.14 -4.63
CA ARG A 371 -2.46 -60.03 -5.14
C ARG A 371 -3.87 -59.48 -4.89
N LEU A 372 -4.07 -58.73 -3.82
CA LEU A 372 -5.37 -58.13 -3.46
C LEU A 372 -5.64 -56.82 -4.20
N ASN A 373 -4.59 -56.10 -4.62
CA ASN A 373 -4.66 -54.88 -5.42
C ASN A 373 -3.93 -55.07 -6.76
N PRO A 374 -4.48 -55.86 -7.71
CA PRO A 374 -3.95 -55.88 -9.06
C PRO A 374 -4.14 -54.49 -9.68
N SER A 375 -3.03 -53.81 -9.95
CA SER A 375 -2.98 -52.51 -10.63
C SER A 375 -3.48 -52.60 -12.05
#